data_AF-A0A1H3FE43-F1
#
_entry.id   AF-A0A1H3FE43-F1
#
_cell.length_a   1.000
_cell.length_b   1.000
_cell.length_c   1.000
_cell.angle_alpha   90.00
_cell.angle_beta   90.00
_cell.angle_gamma   90.00
#
_symmetry.space_group_name_H-M   'P 1'
#
loop_
_entity.id
_entity.type
_entity.pdbx_description
1 polymer ?
#
loop_
_entity_poly.entity_id
_entity_poly.type
_entity_poly.pdbx_seq_one_letter_code
_entity_poly.pdbx_strand_id
1 'polypeptide(L)'
;MEVGSWGTLFATLLFSAILVSVVILVTERFGKVWAPILIVCFLSGMSIVFDYGGARQTELTLFNTTLFFSCGPMMWPVIALGQDYLNEFYGKKIALNYTFGIFLAKVGVALATIWIIFFLPVPVSNEALGETAHTFNSIMAGAPRINISSIVAAIASFATNVYIFSKLKEITKGKHLWLRNIAASLIALTVDSILFFFGSFAFVLPWGVIWNNVFSYLLICVVTIVIDLAFLYIMVHIKRKGLFGIHSRVGEKLTIQTMASEEVEKETRTAAVV
;
A
#
# COMPACT_ATOMS: atom_id res chain seq x y z
N MET A 1 7.07 -30.20 2.58
CA MET A 1 7.78 -29.25 3.46
C MET A 1 6.74 -28.38 4.13
N GLU A 2 6.35 -28.72 5.36
CA GLU A 2 5.54 -27.86 6.22
C GLU A 2 6.39 -26.68 6.67
N VAL A 3 6.57 -25.71 5.78
CA VAL A 3 7.01 -24.39 6.23
C VAL A 3 5.83 -23.86 7.03
N GLY A 4 5.90 -24.00 8.35
CA GLY A 4 4.81 -23.63 9.26
C GLY A 4 4.25 -22.25 8.90
N SER A 5 2.92 -22.12 8.96
CA SER A 5 2.12 -20.95 8.53
C SER A 5 2.75 -19.59 8.85
N TRP A 6 3.49 -19.50 9.96
CA TRP A 6 4.29 -18.34 10.35
C TRP A 6 5.46 -18.01 9.41
N GLY A 7 6.28 -18.99 9.04
CA GLY A 7 7.46 -18.79 8.20
C GLY A 7 7.10 -18.29 6.80
N THR A 8 6.03 -18.84 6.21
CA THR A 8 5.52 -18.38 4.92
C THR A 8 4.93 -16.98 5.00
N LEU A 9 4.25 -16.64 6.09
CA LEU A 9 3.73 -15.29 6.32
C LEU A 9 4.81 -14.24 6.47
N PHE A 10 5.79 -14.47 7.35
CA PHE A 10 6.91 -13.56 7.53
C PHE A 10 7.70 -13.41 6.22
N ALA A 11 7.95 -14.50 5.51
CA ALA A 11 8.61 -14.45 4.20
C ALA A 11 7.82 -13.63 3.18
N THR A 12 6.49 -13.74 3.18
CA THR A 12 5.61 -12.99 2.26
C THR A 12 5.58 -11.50 2.58
N LEU A 13 5.50 -11.13 3.87
CA LEU A 13 5.55 -9.74 4.32
C LEU A 13 6.92 -9.10 4.03
N LEU A 14 8.00 -9.83 4.28
CA LEU A 14 9.35 -9.36 3.95
C LEU A 14 9.57 -9.22 2.45
N PHE A 15 9.17 -10.22 1.67
CA PHE A 15 9.29 -10.20 0.22
C PHE A 15 8.55 -9.00 -0.38
N SER A 16 7.32 -8.75 0.06
CA SER A 16 6.52 -7.64 -0.44
C SER A 16 7.09 -6.28 0.01
N ALA A 17 7.59 -6.15 1.25
CA ALA A 17 8.26 -4.92 1.69
C ALA A 17 9.55 -4.64 0.90
N ILE A 18 10.35 -5.68 0.62
CA ILE A 18 11.54 -5.59 -0.24
C ILE A 18 11.15 -5.17 -1.66
N LEU A 19 10.11 -5.79 -2.21
CA LEU A 19 9.63 -5.50 -3.56
C LEU A 19 9.20 -4.03 -3.69
N VAL A 20 8.39 -3.53 -2.77
CA VAL A 20 7.97 -2.12 -2.73
C VAL A 20 9.20 -1.20 -2.60
N SER A 21 10.15 -1.56 -1.73
CA SER A 21 11.38 -0.80 -1.54
C SER A 21 12.21 -0.70 -2.83
N VAL A 22 12.40 -1.81 -3.53
CA VAL A 22 13.14 -1.86 -4.80
C VAL A 22 12.44 -1.02 -5.86
N VAL A 23 11.12 -1.13 -6.00
CA VAL A 23 10.37 -0.32 -6.96
C VAL A 23 10.50 1.16 -6.65
N ILE A 24 10.39 1.57 -5.38
CA ILE A 24 10.57 2.97 -4.98
C ILE A 24 11.98 3.46 -5.35
N LEU A 25 13.02 2.67 -5.04
CA LEU A 25 14.40 3.04 -5.37
C LEU A 25 14.65 3.15 -6.88
N VAL A 26 14.07 2.25 -7.68
CA VAL A 26 14.19 2.27 -9.14
C VAL A 26 13.41 3.44 -9.73
N THR A 27 12.18 3.66 -9.28
CA THR A 27 11.32 4.75 -9.79
C THR A 27 11.87 6.13 -9.47
N GLU A 28 12.53 6.32 -8.33
CA GLU A 28 13.23 7.57 -8.00
C GLU A 28 14.37 7.90 -8.99
N ARG A 29 14.92 6.92 -9.74
CA ARG A 29 15.90 7.17 -10.80
C ARG A 29 15.31 7.84 -12.04
N PHE A 30 14.01 7.67 -12.29
CA PHE A 30 13.30 8.30 -13.42
C PHE A 30 12.97 9.78 -13.15
N GLY A 31 13.36 10.29 -11.98
CA GLY A 31 13.19 11.70 -11.60
C GLY A 31 11.87 11.99 -10.91
N LYS A 32 11.81 13.18 -10.31
CA LYS A 32 10.78 13.59 -9.34
C LYS A 32 9.36 13.70 -9.91
N VAL A 33 9.23 13.85 -11.23
CA VAL A 33 7.93 13.98 -11.91
C VAL A 33 7.30 12.60 -12.14
N TRP A 34 8.11 11.64 -12.58
CA TRP A 34 7.64 10.29 -12.96
C TRP A 34 7.58 9.32 -11.79
N ALA A 35 8.49 9.45 -10.82
CA ALA A 35 8.55 8.60 -9.65
C ALA A 35 7.19 8.42 -8.93
N PRO A 36 6.44 9.47 -8.54
CA PRO A 36 5.18 9.28 -7.83
C PRO A 36 4.13 8.60 -8.71
N ILE A 37 4.11 8.85 -10.03
CA ILE A 37 3.18 8.22 -10.96
C ILE A 37 3.46 6.71 -11.04
N LEU A 38 4.72 6.32 -11.23
CA LEU A 38 5.11 4.91 -11.33
C LEU A 38 4.85 4.16 -10.02
N ILE A 39 5.11 4.79 -8.87
CA ILE A 39 4.80 4.21 -7.55
C ILE A 39 3.29 3.98 -7.43
N VAL A 40 2.46 4.97 -7.76
CA VAL A 40 1.00 4.86 -7.72
C VAL A 40 0.52 3.73 -8.64
N CYS A 41 1.00 3.65 -9.87
CA CYS A 41 0.63 2.60 -10.82
C CYS A 41 0.99 1.20 -10.29
N PHE A 42 2.20 1.03 -9.76
CA PHE A 42 2.67 -0.23 -9.22
C PHE A 42 1.85 -0.68 -7.99
N LEU A 43 1.66 0.22 -7.03
CA LEU A 43 0.90 -0.07 -5.81
C LEU A 43 -0.58 -0.35 -6.10
N SER A 44 -1.18 0.36 -7.05
CA SER A 44 -2.53 0.06 -7.54
C SER A 44 -2.58 -1.34 -8.17
N GLY A 45 -1.59 -1.72 -8.98
CA GLY A 45 -1.48 -3.08 -9.52
C GLY A 45 -1.39 -4.15 -8.44
N MET A 46 -0.58 -3.92 -7.40
CA MET A 46 -0.49 -4.84 -6.25
C MET A 46 -1.81 -4.95 -5.48
N SER A 47 -2.53 -3.84 -5.30
CA SER A 47 -3.81 -3.84 -4.57
C SER A 47 -4.83 -4.80 -5.18
N ILE A 48 -4.83 -4.91 -6.52
CA ILE A 48 -5.70 -5.81 -7.28
C ILE A 48 -5.37 -7.28 -6.98
N VAL A 49 -4.08 -7.64 -7.01
CA VAL A 49 -3.63 -9.01 -6.70
C VAL A 49 -4.05 -9.42 -5.30
N PHE A 50 -4.02 -8.49 -4.34
CA PHE A 50 -4.38 -8.76 -2.96
C PHE A 50 -5.88 -8.95 -2.74
N ASP A 51 -6.72 -8.24 -3.49
CA ASP A 51 -8.18 -8.43 -3.44
C ASP A 51 -8.55 -9.88 -3.83
N TYR A 52 -7.94 -10.43 -4.89
CA TYR A 52 -8.17 -11.84 -5.27
C TYR A 52 -7.57 -12.82 -4.25
N GLY A 53 -6.47 -12.46 -3.59
CA GLY A 53 -5.90 -13.21 -2.47
C GLY A 53 -6.83 -13.28 -1.25
N GLY A 54 -7.82 -12.39 -1.14
CA GLY A 54 -8.80 -12.36 -0.05
C GLY A 54 -9.69 -13.60 0.01
N ALA A 55 -9.95 -14.25 -1.13
CA ALA A 55 -10.70 -15.51 -1.20
C ALA A 55 -9.91 -16.70 -0.62
N ARG A 56 -8.58 -16.59 -0.52
CA ARG A 56 -7.72 -17.62 0.06
C ARG A 56 -7.66 -17.41 1.57
N GLN A 57 -8.23 -18.35 2.32
CA GLN A 57 -8.11 -18.40 3.77
C GLN A 57 -6.94 -19.28 4.18
N THR A 58 -6.29 -18.94 5.28
CA THR A 58 -5.25 -19.73 5.93
C THR A 58 -5.55 -19.83 7.42
N GLU A 59 -5.01 -20.88 8.02
CA GLU A 59 -5.13 -21.16 9.44
C GLU A 59 -3.79 -20.90 10.11
N LEU A 60 -3.84 -20.38 11.33
CA LEU A 60 -2.64 -20.14 12.13
C LEU A 60 -2.95 -20.54 13.57
N THR A 61 -2.12 -21.42 14.10
CA THR A 61 -2.21 -21.82 15.51
C THR A 61 -1.30 -20.92 16.35
N LEU A 62 -1.91 -20.16 17.25
CA LEU A 62 -1.21 -19.34 18.24
C LEU A 62 -1.69 -19.77 19.64
N PHE A 63 -0.76 -20.13 20.53
CA PHE A 63 -1.06 -20.55 21.92
C PHE A 63 -2.23 -21.54 22.03
N ASN A 64 -2.22 -22.60 21.20
CA ASN A 64 -3.25 -23.64 21.18
C ASN A 64 -4.67 -23.19 20.73
N THR A 65 -4.78 -21.98 20.16
CA THR A 65 -6.01 -21.48 19.52
C THR A 65 -5.78 -21.36 18.00
N THR A 66 -6.68 -21.94 17.21
CA THR A 66 -6.68 -21.78 15.75
C THR A 66 -7.38 -20.47 15.40
N LEU A 67 -6.61 -19.55 14.83
CA LEU A 67 -7.11 -18.32 14.27
C LEU A 67 -7.29 -18.53 12.75
N PHE A 68 -8.38 -18.03 12.19
CA PHE A 68 -8.62 -18.03 10.75
C PHE A 68 -8.27 -16.66 10.18
N PHE A 69 -7.60 -16.66 9.03
CA PHE A 69 -7.11 -15.44 8.39
C PHE A 69 -7.41 -15.45 6.90
N SER A 70 -7.78 -14.29 6.36
CA SER A 70 -7.79 -14.05 4.92
C SER A 70 -6.41 -13.57 4.47
N CYS A 71 -5.81 -14.24 3.49
CA CYS A 71 -4.46 -13.93 3.02
C CYS A 71 -4.36 -12.56 2.32
N GLY A 72 -5.44 -12.08 1.69
CA GLY A 72 -5.45 -10.82 0.95
C GLY A 72 -5.18 -9.59 1.83
N PRO A 73 -6.03 -9.31 2.83
CA PRO A 73 -5.86 -8.17 3.73
C PRO A 73 -4.49 -8.14 4.42
N MET A 74 -3.87 -9.29 4.67
CA MET A 74 -2.56 -9.35 5.33
C MET A 74 -1.43 -8.65 4.58
N MET A 75 -1.55 -8.53 3.26
CA MET A 75 -0.54 -7.84 2.45
C MET A 75 -0.82 -6.33 2.37
N TRP A 76 -1.96 -5.86 2.87
CA TRP A 76 -2.37 -4.46 2.81
C TRP A 76 -1.44 -3.49 3.56
N PRO A 77 -0.92 -3.82 4.76
CA PRO A 77 0.01 -2.92 5.43
C PRO A 77 1.31 -2.68 4.64
N VAL A 78 1.65 -3.56 3.70
CA VAL A 78 2.81 -3.38 2.82
C VAL A 78 2.53 -2.33 1.74
N ILE A 79 1.28 -2.22 1.28
CA ILE A 79 0.84 -1.14 0.40
C ILE A 79 0.83 0.20 1.14
N ALA A 80 0.46 0.18 2.43
CA ALA A 80 0.51 1.36 3.29
C ALA A 80 1.92 1.97 3.36
N LEU A 81 2.99 1.16 3.31
CA LEU A 81 4.39 1.64 3.21
C LEU A 81 4.58 2.66 2.09
N GLY A 82 4.07 2.30 0.91
CA GLY A 82 4.18 3.12 -0.28
C GLY A 82 3.37 4.41 -0.16
N GLN A 83 2.22 4.35 0.49
CA GLN A 83 1.42 5.53 0.78
C GLN A 83 2.13 6.49 1.76
N ASP A 84 2.67 5.95 2.85
CA ASP A 84 3.35 6.74 3.87
C ASP A 84 4.63 7.37 3.29
N TYR A 85 5.31 6.66 2.39
CA TYR A 85 6.39 7.22 1.58
C TYR A 85 5.94 8.39 0.68
N LEU A 86 4.85 8.22 -0.08
CA LEU A 86 4.31 9.28 -0.92
C LEU A 86 3.91 10.49 -0.07
N ASN A 87 3.27 10.26 1.07
CA ASN A 87 2.85 11.33 1.97
C ASN A 87 4.03 12.07 2.60
N GLU A 88 5.10 11.35 2.96
CA GLU A 88 6.28 11.96 3.57
C GLU A 88 7.09 12.79 2.59
N PHE A 89 7.37 12.27 1.39
CA PHE A 89 8.31 12.88 0.44
C PHE A 89 7.64 13.72 -0.65
N TYR A 90 6.44 13.34 -1.09
CA TYR A 90 5.69 14.01 -2.15
C TYR A 90 4.55 14.88 -1.61
N GLY A 91 4.14 14.63 -0.36
CA GLY A 91 3.18 15.44 0.38
C GLY A 91 1.73 15.02 0.16
N LYS A 92 0.86 15.66 0.96
CA LYS A 92 -0.57 15.34 1.07
C LYS A 92 -1.30 15.25 -0.27
N LYS A 93 -1.05 16.19 -1.21
CA LYS A 93 -1.76 16.24 -2.50
C LYS A 93 -1.50 14.98 -3.34
N ILE A 94 -0.24 14.53 -3.40
CA ILE A 94 0.13 13.34 -4.17
C ILE A 94 -0.37 12.08 -3.46
N ALA A 95 -0.32 12.04 -2.13
CA ALA A 95 -0.88 10.93 -1.37
C ALA A 95 -2.41 10.81 -1.49
N LEU A 96 -3.15 11.92 -1.62
CA LEU A 96 -4.58 11.88 -1.95
C LEU A 96 -4.84 11.43 -3.39
N ASN A 97 -4.05 11.90 -4.35
CA ASN A 97 -4.14 11.43 -5.74
C ASN A 97 -3.91 9.91 -5.84
N TYR A 98 -3.01 9.37 -5.01
CA TYR A 98 -2.82 7.93 -4.86
C TYR A 98 -4.10 7.22 -4.39
N THR A 99 -4.77 7.74 -3.36
CA THR A 99 -6.06 7.20 -2.88
C THR A 99 -7.11 7.19 -4.01
N PHE A 100 -7.19 8.26 -4.81
CA PHE A 100 -8.07 8.31 -5.98
C PHE A 100 -7.66 7.31 -7.08
N GLY A 101 -6.35 7.13 -7.31
CA GLY A 101 -5.82 6.18 -8.27
C GLY A 101 -6.20 4.73 -7.94
N ILE A 102 -6.09 4.35 -6.66
CA ILE A 102 -6.51 3.03 -6.18
C ILE A 102 -8.01 2.87 -6.27
N PHE A 103 -8.78 3.89 -5.90
CA PHE A 103 -10.23 3.87 -6.05
C PHE A 103 -10.61 3.54 -7.50
N LEU A 104 -10.03 4.26 -8.47
CA LEU A 104 -10.30 4.04 -9.87
C LEU A 104 -9.84 2.66 -10.34
N ALA A 105 -8.67 2.19 -9.89
CA ALA A 105 -8.15 0.86 -10.20
C ALA A 105 -9.09 -0.24 -9.67
N LYS A 106 -9.52 -0.15 -8.41
CA LYS A 106 -10.45 -1.12 -7.80
C LYS A 106 -11.81 -1.12 -8.46
N VAL A 107 -12.37 0.05 -8.81
CA VAL A 107 -13.62 0.14 -9.58
C VAL A 107 -13.44 -0.50 -10.96
N GLY A 108 -12.34 -0.21 -11.66
CA GLY A 108 -12.05 -0.79 -12.96
C GLY A 108 -11.97 -2.32 -12.92
N VAL A 109 -11.29 -2.88 -11.91
CA VAL A 109 -11.21 -4.33 -11.71
C VAL A 109 -12.55 -4.95 -11.34
N ALA A 110 -13.34 -4.30 -10.48
CA ALA A 110 -14.68 -4.77 -10.13
C ALA A 110 -15.57 -4.87 -11.38
N LEU A 111 -15.55 -3.84 -12.24
CA LEU A 111 -16.29 -3.82 -13.51
C LEU A 111 -15.77 -4.87 -14.49
N ALA A 112 -14.45 -5.01 -14.62
CA ALA A 112 -13.84 -6.04 -15.47
C ALA A 112 -14.18 -7.46 -14.99
N THR A 113 -14.24 -7.68 -13.68
CA THR A 113 -14.63 -8.97 -13.08
C THR A 113 -16.09 -9.29 -13.41
N ILE A 114 -17.01 -8.34 -13.26
CA ILE A 114 -18.41 -8.49 -13.67
C ILE A 114 -18.50 -8.79 -15.18
N TRP A 115 -17.73 -8.08 -16.00
CA TRP A 115 -17.69 -8.31 -17.44
C TRP A 115 -17.25 -9.74 -17.79
N ILE A 116 -16.19 -10.24 -17.15
CA ILE A 116 -15.69 -11.62 -17.36
C ILE A 116 -16.72 -12.66 -16.92
N ILE A 117 -17.38 -12.46 -15.78
CA ILE A 117 -18.33 -13.46 -15.24
C ILE A 117 -19.60 -13.53 -16.08
N PHE A 118 -20.15 -12.39 -16.52
CA PHE A 118 -21.49 -12.35 -17.11
C PHE A 118 -21.51 -12.24 -18.64
N PHE A 119 -20.44 -11.77 -19.28
CA PHE A 119 -20.46 -11.46 -20.71
C PHE A 119 -19.46 -12.27 -21.54
N LEU A 120 -18.41 -12.85 -20.94
CA LEU A 120 -17.48 -13.69 -21.68
C LEU A 120 -18.11 -15.08 -21.95
N PRO A 121 -18.04 -15.58 -23.19
CA PRO A 121 -18.60 -16.88 -23.54
C PRO A 121 -17.81 -18.01 -22.87
N VAL A 122 -18.53 -18.97 -22.29
CA VAL A 122 -17.95 -20.18 -21.72
C VAL A 122 -17.97 -21.29 -22.79
N PRO A 123 -16.86 -22.02 -23.01
CA PRO A 123 -16.86 -23.15 -23.94
C PRO A 123 -17.74 -24.30 -23.40
N VAL A 124 -18.94 -24.41 -23.97
CA VAL A 124 -19.96 -25.42 -23.60
C VAL A 124 -19.76 -26.78 -24.28
N SER A 125 -18.85 -26.87 -25.25
CA SER A 125 -18.61 -28.10 -26.04
C SER A 125 -17.74 -29.15 -25.35
N ASN A 126 -17.17 -28.82 -24.18
CA ASN A 126 -16.31 -29.72 -23.42
C ASN A 126 -16.76 -29.73 -21.95
N GLU A 127 -17.27 -30.87 -21.47
CA GLU A 127 -17.81 -31.02 -20.11
C GLU A 127 -16.79 -30.62 -19.02
N ALA A 128 -15.50 -30.94 -19.21
CA ALA A 128 -14.45 -30.56 -18.26
C ALA A 128 -14.26 -29.03 -18.17
N LEU A 129 -14.46 -28.31 -19.27
CA LEU A 129 -14.43 -26.84 -19.28
C LEU A 129 -15.71 -26.23 -18.71
N GLY A 130 -16.86 -26.89 -18.88
CA GLY A 130 -18.13 -26.50 -18.28
C GLY A 130 -18.12 -26.59 -16.75
N GLU A 131 -17.55 -27.66 -16.18
CA GLU A 131 -17.43 -27.83 -14.73
C GLU A 131 -16.45 -26.81 -14.10
N THR A 132 -15.36 -26.51 -14.81
CA THR A 132 -14.41 -25.46 -14.42
C THR A 132 -15.09 -24.09 -14.37
N ALA A 133 -15.93 -23.77 -15.36
CA ALA A 133 -16.67 -22.51 -15.39
C ALA A 133 -17.72 -22.42 -14.27
N HIS A 134 -18.41 -23.53 -13.95
CA HIS A 134 -19.36 -23.57 -12.84
C HIS A 134 -18.65 -23.35 -11.48
N THR A 135 -17.48 -23.97 -11.30
CA THR A 135 -16.65 -23.76 -10.10
C THR A 135 -16.16 -22.31 -10.00
N PHE A 136 -15.70 -21.73 -11.11
CA PHE A 136 -15.29 -20.34 -11.16
C PHE A 136 -16.43 -19.38 -10.77
N ASN A 137 -17.63 -19.57 -11.34
CA ASN A 137 -18.80 -18.77 -11.02
C ASN A 137 -19.22 -18.90 -9.54
N SER A 138 -19.09 -20.11 -8.98
CA SER A 138 -19.39 -20.36 -7.57
C SER A 138 -18.42 -19.63 -6.63
N ILE A 139 -17.12 -19.64 -6.95
CA ILE A 139 -16.11 -18.90 -6.18
C ILE A 139 -16.31 -17.39 -6.31
N MET A 140 -16.66 -16.92 -7.51
CA MET A 140 -16.84 -15.50 -7.80
C MET A 140 -18.20 -14.94 -7.34
N ALA A 141 -19.16 -15.77 -6.94
CA ALA A 141 -20.48 -15.31 -6.48
C ALA A 141 -20.40 -14.36 -5.26
N GLY A 142 -19.41 -14.55 -4.38
CA GLY A 142 -19.14 -13.65 -3.25
C GLY A 142 -18.31 -12.41 -3.59
N ALA A 143 -17.67 -12.37 -4.77
CA ALA A 143 -16.72 -11.33 -5.15
C ALA A 143 -17.32 -9.91 -5.20
N PRO A 144 -18.55 -9.67 -5.70
CA PRO A 144 -19.09 -8.30 -5.77
C PRO A 144 -19.18 -7.64 -4.40
N ARG A 145 -19.62 -8.38 -3.39
CA ARG A 145 -19.76 -7.89 -2.02
C ARG A 145 -18.39 -7.56 -1.39
N ILE A 146 -17.43 -8.46 -1.55
CA ILE A 146 -16.06 -8.27 -1.05
C ILE A 146 -15.41 -7.07 -1.74
N ASN A 147 -15.60 -6.91 -3.06
CA ASN A 147 -15.07 -5.79 -3.82
C ASN A 147 -15.64 -4.45 -3.36
N ILE A 148 -16.96 -4.34 -3.16
CA ILE A 148 -17.59 -3.11 -2.65
C ILE A 148 -17.02 -2.76 -1.27
N SER A 149 -16.91 -3.76 -0.39
CA SER A 149 -16.38 -3.57 0.97
C SER A 149 -14.90 -3.14 0.96
N SER A 150 -14.09 -3.73 0.07
CA SER A 150 -12.68 -3.37 -0.15
C SER A 150 -12.53 -1.93 -0.65
N ILE A 151 -13.37 -1.50 -1.60
CA ILE A 151 -13.37 -0.13 -2.11
C ILE A 151 -13.68 0.87 -1.00
N VAL A 152 -14.74 0.63 -0.22
CA VAL A 152 -15.14 1.53 0.87
C VAL A 152 -14.08 1.59 1.97
N ALA A 153 -13.55 0.43 2.38
CA ALA A 153 -12.50 0.33 3.39
C ALA A 153 -11.22 1.07 2.95
N ALA A 154 -10.76 0.82 1.71
CA ALA A 154 -9.55 1.43 1.18
C ALA A 154 -9.64 2.96 1.13
N ILE A 155 -10.76 3.54 0.64
CA ILE A 155 -10.93 4.99 0.58
C ILE A 155 -10.92 5.60 1.98
N ALA A 156 -11.71 5.05 2.89
CA ALA A 156 -11.84 5.56 4.25
C ALA A 156 -10.51 5.47 5.00
N SER A 157 -9.82 4.33 4.90
CA SER A 157 -8.53 4.09 5.52
C SER A 157 -7.45 5.02 4.98
N PHE A 158 -7.31 5.10 3.65
CA PHE A 158 -6.25 5.89 3.03
C PHE A 158 -6.45 7.39 3.19
N ALA A 159 -7.68 7.89 3.04
CA ALA A 159 -7.97 9.29 3.32
C ALA A 159 -7.67 9.64 4.79
N THR A 160 -8.05 8.75 5.72
CA THR A 160 -7.80 8.91 7.16
C THR A 160 -6.31 8.92 7.46
N ASN A 161 -5.55 7.97 6.91
CA ASN A 161 -4.10 7.93 7.05
C ASN A 161 -3.46 9.25 6.57
N VAL A 162 -3.75 9.66 5.33
CA VAL A 162 -3.16 10.88 4.74
C VAL A 162 -3.48 12.12 5.57
N TYR A 163 -4.70 12.24 6.06
CA TYR A 163 -5.14 13.36 6.89
C TYR A 163 -4.43 13.38 8.24
N ILE A 164 -4.44 12.27 8.97
CA ILE A 164 -3.82 12.16 10.30
C ILE A 164 -2.31 12.38 10.20
N PHE A 165 -1.65 11.71 9.26
CA PHE A 165 -0.21 11.83 9.05
C PHE A 165 0.19 13.27 8.73
N SER A 166 -0.54 13.94 7.82
CA SER A 166 -0.28 15.35 7.47
C SER A 166 -0.51 16.28 8.66
N LYS A 167 -1.61 16.08 9.40
CA LYS A 167 -1.95 16.91 10.56
C LYS A 167 -0.94 16.76 11.68
N LEU A 168 -0.47 15.54 11.97
CA LEU A 168 0.61 15.34 12.94
C LEU A 168 1.93 15.95 12.45
N LYS A 169 2.25 15.86 11.16
CA LYS A 169 3.44 16.50 10.59
C LYS A 169 3.44 18.02 10.77
N GLU A 170 2.28 18.66 10.62
CA GLU A 170 2.10 20.10 10.87
C GLU A 170 2.27 20.44 12.36
N ILE A 171 1.60 19.69 13.25
CA ILE A 171 1.68 19.90 14.71
C ILE A 171 3.11 19.74 15.22
N THR A 172 3.82 18.70 14.77
CA THR A 172 5.18 18.43 15.22
C THR A 172 6.23 19.27 14.48
N LYS A 173 5.83 20.18 13.58
CA LYS A 173 6.73 20.99 12.74
C LYS A 173 7.75 20.11 11.99
N GLY A 174 7.30 18.95 11.51
CA GLY A 174 8.11 17.96 10.81
C GLY A 174 8.90 17.01 11.72
N LYS A 175 8.97 17.25 13.05
CA LYS A 175 9.68 16.39 14.01
C LYS A 175 8.90 15.08 14.28
N HIS A 176 9.57 14.09 14.88
CA HIS A 176 8.97 12.80 15.30
C HIS A 176 8.23 12.04 14.20
N LEU A 177 8.95 11.60 13.16
CA LEU A 177 8.42 10.74 12.09
C LEU A 177 7.71 9.49 12.64
N TRP A 178 8.30 8.86 13.66
CA TRP A 178 7.73 7.65 14.28
C TRP A 178 6.32 7.84 14.84
N LEU A 179 6.05 8.98 15.45
CA LEU A 179 4.77 9.24 16.10
C LEU A 179 3.66 9.37 15.06
N ARG A 180 3.91 10.16 14.01
CA ARG A 180 2.93 10.33 12.93
C ARG A 180 2.71 9.04 12.14
N ASN A 181 3.76 8.24 11.96
CA ASN A 181 3.64 6.95 11.30
C ASN A 181 2.76 5.99 12.09
N ILE A 182 3.15 5.67 13.32
CA ILE A 182 2.44 4.72 14.17
C ILE A 182 0.99 5.16 14.38
N ALA A 183 0.75 6.44 14.68
CA ALA A 183 -0.61 6.93 14.91
C ALA A 183 -1.49 6.87 13.66
N ALA A 184 -0.97 7.30 12.50
CA ALA A 184 -1.77 7.34 11.28
C ALA A 184 -2.03 5.93 10.73
N SER A 185 -1.02 5.07 10.69
CA SER A 185 -1.16 3.69 10.19
C SER A 185 -2.04 2.86 11.13
N LEU A 186 -1.92 2.98 12.46
CA LEU A 186 -2.77 2.23 13.40
C LEU A 186 -4.25 2.60 13.26
N ILE A 187 -4.57 3.90 13.19
CA ILE A 187 -5.95 4.36 13.05
C ILE A 187 -6.51 3.94 11.69
N ALA A 188 -5.74 4.10 10.61
CA ALA A 188 -6.16 3.74 9.27
C ALA A 188 -6.42 2.23 9.11
N LEU A 189 -5.51 1.38 9.60
CA LEU A 189 -5.66 -0.08 9.55
C LEU A 189 -6.82 -0.56 10.43
N THR A 190 -7.10 0.12 11.54
CA THR A 190 -8.30 -0.16 12.35
C THR A 190 -9.58 0.16 11.59
N VAL A 191 -9.66 1.33 10.96
CA VAL A 191 -10.80 1.72 10.12
C VAL A 191 -10.98 0.74 8.95
N ASP A 192 -9.88 0.37 8.29
CA ASP A 192 -9.84 -0.59 7.19
C ASP A 192 -10.45 -1.94 7.60
N SER A 193 -9.93 -2.53 8.68
CA SER A 193 -10.36 -3.85 9.15
C SER A 193 -11.84 -3.88 9.52
N ILE A 194 -12.34 -2.86 10.25
CA ILE A 194 -13.74 -2.80 10.65
C ILE A 194 -14.63 -2.70 9.41
N LEU A 195 -14.35 -1.76 8.50
CA LEU A 195 -15.17 -1.57 7.31
C LEU A 195 -15.14 -2.79 6.38
N PHE A 196 -13.96 -3.38 6.19
CA PHE A 196 -13.78 -4.52 5.29
C PHE A 196 -14.47 -5.78 5.82
N PHE A 197 -14.16 -6.20 7.06
CA PHE A 197 -14.67 -7.47 7.57
C PHE A 197 -16.18 -7.43 7.85
N PHE A 198 -16.70 -6.31 8.37
CA PHE A 198 -18.15 -6.15 8.54
C PHE A 198 -18.86 -6.02 7.19
N GLY A 199 -18.34 -5.21 6.26
CA GLY A 199 -18.92 -5.07 4.93
C GLY A 199 -18.97 -6.40 4.19
N SER A 200 -17.88 -7.17 4.22
CA SER A 200 -17.73 -8.40 3.45
C SER A 200 -18.51 -9.58 4.04
N PHE A 201 -18.61 -9.68 5.37
CA PHE A 201 -19.07 -10.90 6.03
C PHE A 201 -20.27 -10.75 6.97
N ALA A 202 -20.77 -9.53 7.23
CA ALA A 202 -22.00 -9.35 8.01
C ALA A 202 -23.14 -10.21 7.46
N PHE A 203 -23.89 -10.90 8.33
CA PHE A 203 -24.98 -11.80 7.94
C PHE A 203 -24.58 -13.02 7.10
N VAL A 204 -23.29 -13.24 6.84
CA VAL A 204 -22.76 -14.46 6.17
C VAL A 204 -21.98 -15.31 7.16
N LEU A 205 -21.14 -14.68 8.00
CA LEU A 205 -20.39 -15.35 9.05
C LEU A 205 -20.92 -14.98 10.45
N PRO A 206 -20.74 -15.86 11.45
CA PRO A 206 -21.05 -15.51 12.85
C PRO A 206 -20.24 -14.30 13.32
N TRP A 207 -20.84 -13.43 14.13
CA TRP A 207 -20.19 -12.21 14.63
C TRP A 207 -18.85 -12.47 15.34
N GLY A 208 -18.73 -13.58 16.07
CA GLY A 208 -17.48 -13.97 16.72
C GLY A 208 -16.34 -14.22 15.74
N VAL A 209 -16.63 -14.78 14.56
CA VAL A 209 -15.63 -15.02 13.50
C VAL A 209 -15.19 -13.72 12.86
N ILE A 210 -16.11 -12.78 12.65
CA ILE A 210 -15.81 -11.45 12.11
C ILE A 210 -14.86 -10.69 13.05
N TRP A 211 -15.19 -10.65 14.34
CA TRP A 211 -14.33 -10.03 15.35
C TRP A 211 -12.97 -10.71 15.46
N ASN A 212 -12.94 -12.05 15.40
CA ASN A 212 -11.68 -12.79 15.39
C ASN A 212 -10.79 -12.36 14.22
N ASN A 213 -11.34 -12.22 13.01
CA ASN A 213 -10.61 -11.74 11.84
C ASN A 213 -10.09 -10.30 12.01
N VAL A 214 -10.88 -9.41 12.60
CA VAL A 214 -10.46 -8.03 12.91
C VAL A 214 -9.26 -8.02 13.87
N PHE A 215 -9.35 -8.76 14.98
CA PHE A 215 -8.25 -8.82 15.96
C PHE A 215 -6.98 -9.45 15.36
N SER A 216 -7.16 -10.54 14.63
CA SER A 216 -6.11 -11.22 13.87
C SER A 216 -5.38 -10.26 12.93
N TYR A 217 -6.14 -9.50 12.12
CA TYR A 217 -5.59 -8.50 11.22
C TYR A 217 -4.78 -7.43 11.99
N LEU A 218 -5.33 -6.88 13.06
CA LEU A 218 -4.68 -5.86 13.88
C LEU A 218 -3.36 -6.34 14.53
N LEU A 219 -3.27 -7.61 14.91
CA LEU A 219 -2.02 -8.17 15.43
C LEU A 219 -0.90 -8.16 14.39
N ILE A 220 -1.23 -8.54 13.15
CA ILE A 220 -0.29 -8.49 12.02
C ILE A 220 0.09 -7.04 11.70
N CYS A 221 -0.87 -6.10 11.81
CA CYS A 221 -0.62 -4.69 11.58
C CYS A 221 0.49 -4.12 12.46
N VAL A 222 0.61 -4.56 13.72
CA VAL A 222 1.67 -4.09 14.62
C VAL A 222 3.05 -4.43 14.06
N VAL A 223 3.24 -5.67 13.58
CA VAL A 223 4.51 -6.11 12.97
C VAL A 223 4.81 -5.27 11.73
N THR A 224 3.82 -5.03 10.89
CA THR A 224 4.01 -4.27 9.66
C THR A 224 4.28 -2.79 9.90
N ILE A 225 3.71 -2.18 10.96
CA ILE A 225 4.00 -0.79 11.34
C ILE A 225 5.47 -0.65 11.77
N VAL A 226 6.05 -1.67 12.41
CA VAL A 226 7.48 -1.68 12.75
C VAL A 226 8.34 -1.77 11.49
N ILE A 227 7.97 -2.63 10.54
CA ILE A 227 8.65 -2.75 9.24
C ILE A 227 8.58 -1.41 8.48
N ASP A 228 7.42 -0.77 8.50
CA ASP A 228 7.18 0.53 7.87
C ASP A 228 8.04 1.63 8.46
N LEU A 229 8.08 1.68 9.78
CA LEU A 229 8.90 2.63 10.49
C LEU A 229 10.38 2.46 10.09
N ALA A 230 10.89 1.22 10.09
CA ALA A 230 12.26 0.95 9.66
C ALA A 230 12.49 1.39 8.20
N PHE A 231 11.56 1.07 7.31
CA PHE A 231 11.60 1.43 5.89
C PHE A 231 11.66 2.96 5.68
N LEU A 232 10.78 3.73 6.32
CA LEU A 232 10.75 5.19 6.17
C LEU A 232 12.04 5.84 6.68
N TYR A 233 12.59 5.38 7.80
CA TYR A 233 13.86 5.90 8.31
C TYR A 233 15.03 5.58 7.36
N ILE A 234 15.07 4.39 6.76
CA ILE A 234 16.05 4.03 5.73
C ILE A 234 15.91 4.96 4.52
N MET A 235 14.69 5.20 4.05
CA MET A 235 14.46 6.08 2.89
C MET A 235 14.82 7.54 3.18
N VAL A 236 14.57 8.04 4.39
CA VAL A 236 15.04 9.35 4.83
C VAL A 236 16.57 9.41 4.82
N HIS A 237 17.25 8.35 5.27
CA HIS A 237 18.71 8.27 5.26
C HIS A 237 19.28 8.28 3.84
N ILE A 238 18.69 7.49 2.93
CA ILE A 238 19.08 7.42 1.51
C ILE A 238 18.93 8.80 0.85
N LYS A 239 17.77 9.43 0.98
CA LYS A 239 17.50 10.77 0.40
C LYS A 239 18.35 11.89 1.00
N ARG A 240 18.70 11.81 2.29
CA ARG A 240 19.56 12.80 2.94
C ARG A 240 21.01 12.72 2.48
N LYS A 241 21.52 11.51 2.24
CA LYS A 241 22.90 11.28 1.77
C LYS A 241 23.07 11.37 0.25
N GLY A 242 21.99 11.58 -0.50
CA GLY A 242 22.04 11.57 -1.97
C GLY A 242 22.42 10.19 -2.54
N LEU A 243 22.24 9.13 -1.76
CA LEU A 243 22.56 7.77 -2.18
C LEU A 243 21.71 7.40 -3.39
N PHE A 244 22.32 6.71 -4.36
CA PHE A 244 21.70 6.34 -5.64
C PHE A 244 21.28 7.51 -6.54
N GLY A 245 21.84 8.72 -6.34
CA GLY A 245 21.50 9.90 -7.14
C GLY A 245 20.18 10.56 -6.75
N ILE A 246 19.54 10.08 -5.66
CA ILE A 246 18.25 10.54 -5.19
C ILE A 246 18.46 11.77 -4.27
N HIS A 247 18.34 12.97 -4.82
CA HIS A 247 18.58 14.21 -4.08
C HIS A 247 17.32 14.71 -3.34
N SER A 248 17.47 14.91 -2.02
CA SER A 248 16.54 15.67 -1.17
C SER A 248 16.32 17.12 -1.68
N ARG A 249 15.11 17.68 -1.48
CA ARG A 249 14.79 19.10 -1.71
C ARG A 249 15.76 20.07 -1.01
N VAL A 250 16.45 19.62 0.05
CA VAL A 250 17.46 20.42 0.77
C VAL A 250 18.77 20.46 0.00
N GLY A 251 19.21 19.34 -0.59
CA GLY A 251 20.42 19.26 -1.40
C GLY A 251 20.29 20.08 -2.68
N GLU A 252 19.14 20.00 -3.35
CA GLU A 252 18.89 20.73 -4.60
C GLU A 252 18.87 22.26 -4.40
N LYS A 253 18.32 22.76 -3.27
CA LYS A 253 18.40 24.18 -2.92
C LYS A 253 19.84 24.63 -2.62
N LEU A 254 20.62 23.79 -1.93
CA LEU A 254 22.04 24.05 -1.65
C LEU A 254 22.86 24.06 -2.96
N THR A 255 22.70 23.05 -3.82
CA THR A 255 23.41 22.98 -5.10
C THR A 255 23.05 24.12 -6.04
N ILE A 256 21.77 24.50 -6.16
CA ILE A 256 21.36 25.64 -6.99
C ILE A 256 21.90 26.97 -6.41
N GLN A 257 21.90 27.13 -5.08
CA GLN A 257 22.51 28.31 -4.46
C GLN A 257 24.03 28.38 -4.66
N THR A 258 24.73 27.25 -4.58
CA THR A 258 26.19 27.19 -4.82
C THR A 258 26.52 27.48 -6.29
N MET A 259 25.79 26.89 -7.23
CA MET A 259 25.98 27.14 -8.67
C MET A 259 25.67 28.60 -9.04
N ALA A 260 24.58 29.17 -8.49
CA ALA A 260 24.25 30.58 -8.69
C ALA A 260 25.29 31.53 -8.09
N SER A 261 25.89 31.20 -6.94
CA SER A 261 26.97 32.00 -6.37
C SER A 261 28.26 31.95 -7.19
N GLU A 262 28.60 30.80 -7.79
CA GLU A 262 29.78 30.65 -8.63
C GLU A 262 29.63 31.38 -9.98
N GLU A 263 28.43 31.40 -10.57
CA GLU A 263 28.15 32.20 -11.77
C GLU A 263 28.28 33.70 -11.51
N VAL A 264 27.72 34.19 -10.40
CA VAL A 264 27.83 35.60 -10.01
C VAL A 264 29.29 35.99 -9.74
N GLU A 265 30.09 35.14 -9.10
CA GLU A 265 31.52 35.41 -8.89
C GLU A 265 32.30 35.45 -10.22
N LYS A 266 31.97 34.57 -11.17
CA LYS A 266 32.57 34.57 -12.52
C LYS A 266 32.23 35.84 -13.29
N GLU A 267 30.97 36.28 -13.29
CA GLU A 267 30.57 37.52 -13.95
C GLU A 267 31.27 38.73 -13.33
N THR A 268 31.36 38.77 -11.99
CA THR A 268 32.02 39.87 -11.26
C THR A 268 33.52 39.92 -11.56
N ARG A 269 34.21 38.77 -11.62
CA ARG A 269 35.62 38.71 -12.01
C ARG A 269 35.85 39.11 -13.47
N THR A 270 34.93 38.77 -14.37
CA THR A 270 35.04 39.13 -15.78
C THR A 270 34.84 40.63 -15.98
N ALA A 271 33.90 41.24 -15.25
CA ALA A 271 33.64 42.67 -15.28
C ALA A 271 34.77 43.52 -14.65
N ALA A 272 35.56 42.97 -13.72
CA ALA A 272 36.67 43.68 -13.07
C ALA A 272 37.98 43.71 -13.88
N VAL A 273 38.04 42.99 -15.01
CA VAL A 273 39.25 42.87 -15.87
C VAL A 273 39.09 43.68 -17.18
N VAL A 274 37.95 44.32 -17.38
CA VAL A 274 37.64 45.23 -18.51
C VAL A 274 37.73 46.68 -18.01
#